data_AF-A0A7S2ESQ2-F1
#
_entry.id   AF-A0A7S2ESQ2-F1
#
_cell.length_a   1.000
_cell.length_b   1.000
_cell.length_c   1.000
_cell.angle_alpha   90.00
_cell.angle_beta   90.00
_cell.angle_gamma   90.00
#
_symmetry.space_group_name_H-M   'P 1'
#
loop_
_entity.id
_entity.type
_entity.pdbx_description
1 polymer ?
#
loop_
_entity_poly.entity_id
_entity_poly.type
_entity_poly.pdbx_seq_one_letter_code
_entity_poly.pdbx_strand_id
1 'polypeptide(L)'
;KGEEAKKEEDEWDAAWSDDDDDEKKDEDKSKETEKMSVSADATKEAKEEKKRARPDGIPDEAEEAATAYPSRIVKPFEGGGSGGGPGTKKRRKVRHHRSHLAALLERCREEGEARDRDNDAKEDEDSNTPSLVYRPVSEYCATLGPSAIDVEMSTLCHGPHDLEEGLVHLTNCALWLNEAVGSRSSYDAVGAYLHRFLHLHADVIAGVDAAEG
;
A
#
# COMPACT_ATOMS: atom_id res chain seq x y z
N LYS A 1 3.75 -51.34 39.14
CA LYS A 1 4.93 -50.51 39.50
C LYS A 1 5.37 -49.87 38.20
N GLY A 2 4.77 -48.75 37.79
CA GLY A 2 4.71 -47.46 38.50
C GLY A 2 5.92 -46.67 37.99
N GLU A 3 5.76 -45.77 37.03
CA GLU A 3 5.64 -44.30 37.14
C GLU A 3 6.33 -43.79 35.85
N GLU A 4 6.11 -42.64 35.23
CA GLU A 4 5.18 -41.53 35.31
C GLU A 4 5.43 -40.81 33.96
N ALA A 5 4.40 -40.57 33.16
CA ALA A 5 4.47 -39.67 32.01
C ALA A 5 3.65 -38.42 32.37
N LYS A 6 4.34 -37.37 32.79
CA LYS A 6 3.81 -35.99 32.91
C LYS A 6 4.36 -35.25 31.69
N LYS A 7 3.57 -34.88 30.67
CA LYS A 7 2.48 -33.89 30.62
C LYS A 7 3.03 -32.46 30.80
N GLU A 8 3.53 -31.91 29.70
CA GLU A 8 3.78 -30.48 29.47
C GLU A 8 3.14 -30.11 28.13
N GLU A 9 1.81 -30.11 28.12
CA GLU A 9 0.99 -29.42 27.13
C GLU A 9 0.03 -28.56 27.98
N ASP A 10 -0.27 -27.34 27.52
CA ASP A 10 -1.21 -26.35 28.11
C ASP A 10 -0.60 -25.18 28.92
N GLU A 11 0.38 -24.44 28.37
CA GLU A 11 0.82 -23.14 28.92
C GLU A 11 0.83 -22.00 27.90
N TRP A 12 -0.15 -21.93 26.98
CA TRP A 12 -0.29 -20.78 26.06
C TRP A 12 -1.71 -20.22 25.89
N ASP A 13 -2.75 -20.84 26.46
CA ASP A 13 -4.15 -20.42 26.26
C ASP A 13 -4.68 -19.36 27.25
N ALA A 14 -3.83 -18.74 28.08
CA ALA A 14 -4.28 -17.86 29.17
C ALA A 14 -4.05 -16.36 28.98
N ALA A 15 -3.58 -15.88 27.83
CA ALA A 15 -3.24 -14.46 27.67
C ALA A 15 -4.40 -13.53 27.21
N TRP A 16 -5.61 -14.07 26.99
CA TRP A 16 -6.74 -13.30 26.44
C TRP A 16 -8.07 -13.51 27.17
N SER A 17 -8.01 -13.97 28.42
CA SER A 17 -9.18 -14.09 29.29
C SER A 17 -9.04 -13.11 30.44
N ASP A 18 -10.10 -12.34 30.69
CA ASP A 18 -10.38 -11.69 31.97
C ASP A 18 -9.73 -10.30 32.21
N ASP A 19 -10.29 -9.25 31.58
CA ASP A 19 -10.44 -7.99 32.31
C ASP A 19 -11.87 -7.47 32.15
N ASP A 20 -12.60 -7.74 33.22
CA ASP A 20 -14.01 -7.55 33.51
C ASP A 20 -14.34 -6.07 33.80
N ASP A 21 -15.60 -5.75 33.51
CA ASP A 21 -16.50 -4.84 34.24
C ASP A 21 -15.90 -3.69 35.09
N ASP A 22 -16.11 -2.45 34.63
CA ASP A 22 -16.33 -1.32 35.54
C ASP A 22 -17.71 -0.67 35.24
N GLU A 23 -18.73 -1.26 35.87
CA GLU A 23 -20.06 -0.66 36.05
C GLU A 23 -19.94 0.66 36.83
N LYS A 24 -20.09 1.81 36.15
CA LYS A 24 -20.51 3.04 36.82
C LYS A 24 -21.90 3.48 36.40
N LYS A 25 -22.82 3.02 37.24
CA LYS A 25 -24.10 3.62 37.58
C LYS A 25 -23.93 5.11 37.90
N ASP A 26 -24.64 5.98 37.19
CA ASP A 26 -25.18 7.20 37.78
C ASP A 26 -26.51 7.58 37.12
N GLU A 27 -27.47 7.83 38.01
CA GLU A 27 -28.89 8.06 37.81
C GLU A 27 -29.21 9.51 37.40
N ASP A 28 -30.33 9.66 36.70
CA ASP A 28 -31.33 10.73 36.80
C ASP A 28 -31.03 12.16 36.27
N LYS A 29 -31.66 12.51 35.14
CA LYS A 29 -32.76 13.51 35.13
C LYS A 29 -33.46 13.64 33.77
N SER A 30 -34.67 13.06 33.71
CA SER A 30 -35.95 13.72 33.42
C SER A 30 -36.08 14.79 32.31
N LYS A 31 -37.03 14.49 31.39
CA LYS A 31 -37.97 15.37 30.63
C LYS A 31 -37.31 16.24 29.54
N GLU A 32 -37.80 16.25 28.30
CA GLU A 32 -39.14 16.70 27.95
C GLU A 32 -39.52 16.27 26.52
N THR A 33 -40.82 16.15 26.32
CA THR A 33 -41.56 15.78 25.13
C THR A 33 -41.32 16.70 23.92
N GLU A 34 -41.25 16.14 22.70
CA GLU A 34 -42.12 16.65 21.63
C GLU A 34 -42.41 15.61 20.54
N LYS A 35 -43.70 15.51 20.24
CA LYS A 35 -44.28 14.71 19.18
C LYS A 35 -44.13 15.48 17.87
N MET A 36 -43.58 14.87 16.83
CA MET A 36 -43.94 15.23 15.46
C MET A 36 -44.21 13.96 14.64
N SER A 37 -45.48 13.59 14.64
CA SER A 37 -46.14 12.91 13.54
C SER A 37 -46.26 13.86 12.35
N VAL A 38 -46.14 13.33 11.13
CA VAL A 38 -46.63 13.80 9.79
C VAL A 38 -45.58 13.27 8.79
N SER A 39 -45.86 12.53 7.71
CA SER A 39 -47.08 12.08 7.04
C SER A 39 -46.66 11.00 6.04
N ALA A 40 -47.55 10.04 5.79
CA ALA A 40 -47.52 9.23 4.58
C ALA A 40 -47.71 10.12 3.34
N ASP A 41 -46.91 9.90 2.30
CA ASP A 41 -47.35 10.16 0.94
C ASP A 41 -46.75 9.11 0.00
N ALA A 42 -47.57 8.74 -0.98
CA ALA A 42 -47.47 7.55 -1.78
C ALA A 42 -47.39 7.96 -3.25
N THR A 43 -46.35 7.51 -3.93
CA THR A 43 -46.27 7.41 -5.40
C THR A 43 -45.43 6.15 -5.67
N LYS A 44 -45.96 4.99 -6.11
CA LYS A 44 -46.60 4.67 -7.40
C LYS A 44 -45.93 5.38 -8.58
N GLU A 45 -45.03 4.67 -9.26
CA GLU A 45 -44.99 4.43 -10.72
C GLU A 45 -43.83 3.46 -11.04
N ALA A 46 -44.12 2.25 -11.54
CA ALA A 46 -44.17 1.90 -12.97
C ALA A 46 -42.78 1.97 -13.64
N LYS A 47 -42.12 0.82 -13.83
CA LYS A 47 -42.10 0.06 -15.10
C LYS A 47 -41.21 0.73 -16.18
N GLU A 48 -39.99 0.23 -16.38
CA GLU A 48 -39.54 -0.16 -17.72
C GLU A 48 -38.29 -1.06 -17.70
N GLU A 49 -38.54 -2.34 -17.92
CA GLU A 49 -37.60 -3.33 -18.44
C GLU A 49 -37.21 -2.92 -19.87
N LYS A 50 -35.95 -2.51 -20.09
CA LYS A 50 -35.42 -2.27 -21.44
C LYS A 50 -34.29 -3.23 -21.76
N LYS A 51 -34.69 -4.43 -22.17
CA LYS A 51 -33.91 -5.29 -23.08
C LYS A 51 -33.54 -4.47 -24.31
N ARG A 52 -32.25 -4.18 -24.49
CA ARG A 52 -31.73 -3.84 -25.82
C ARG A 52 -30.77 -4.93 -26.26
N ALA A 53 -31.23 -5.59 -27.31
CA ALA A 53 -30.54 -6.58 -28.10
C ALA A 53 -29.20 -6.06 -28.63
N ARG A 54 -28.29 -7.01 -28.81
CA ARG A 54 -27.15 -6.91 -29.73
C ARG A 54 -27.62 -6.42 -31.11
N PRO A 55 -26.73 -5.72 -31.82
CA PRO A 55 -26.52 -6.01 -33.23
C PRO A 55 -25.12 -6.60 -33.42
N ASP A 56 -25.10 -7.85 -33.86
CA ASP A 56 -23.99 -8.41 -34.61
C ASP A 56 -23.68 -7.48 -35.80
N GLY A 57 -22.40 -7.16 -35.98
CA GLY A 57 -21.96 -6.22 -37.01
C GLY A 57 -20.44 -6.20 -37.10
N ILE A 58 -19.88 -7.33 -37.50
CA ILE A 58 -18.55 -7.42 -38.11
C ILE A 58 -18.62 -6.67 -39.45
N PRO A 59 -17.73 -5.71 -39.69
CA PRO A 59 -17.03 -5.70 -40.96
C PRO A 59 -15.55 -6.00 -40.76
N ASP A 60 -15.18 -7.15 -41.29
CA ASP A 60 -13.85 -7.54 -41.70
C ASP A 60 -13.51 -6.73 -42.94
N GLU A 61 -12.62 -5.73 -42.83
CA GLU A 61 -11.82 -5.27 -43.96
C GLU A 61 -10.44 -4.85 -43.46
N ALA A 62 -9.45 -5.58 -43.99
CA ALA A 62 -8.06 -5.23 -44.01
C ALA A 62 -7.85 -3.87 -44.70
N GLU A 63 -7.00 -3.01 -44.13
CA GLU A 63 -5.96 -2.39 -44.95
C GLU A 63 -4.76 -1.94 -44.12
N GLU A 64 -3.66 -2.58 -44.48
CA GLU A 64 -2.28 -2.17 -44.41
C GLU A 64 -2.06 -0.64 -44.49
N ALA A 65 -1.56 -0.04 -43.40
CA ALA A 65 -0.92 1.27 -43.46
C ALA A 65 0.32 1.28 -42.56
N ALA A 66 1.42 0.80 -43.12
CA ALA A 66 2.76 1.00 -42.63
C ALA A 66 3.11 2.50 -42.66
N THR A 67 2.87 3.22 -41.56
CA THR A 67 3.48 4.55 -41.38
C THR A 67 4.86 4.37 -40.78
N ALA A 68 5.85 4.50 -41.67
CA ALA A 68 7.27 4.59 -41.43
C ALA A 68 7.62 5.48 -40.22
N TYR A 69 8.24 4.89 -39.19
CA TYR A 69 8.99 5.65 -38.21
C TYR A 69 10.32 6.11 -38.85
N PRO A 70 10.62 7.41 -38.87
CA PRO A 70 11.87 7.91 -39.42
C PRO A 70 13.05 7.44 -38.56
N SER A 71 13.89 6.60 -39.16
CA SER A 71 15.21 6.24 -38.64
C SER A 71 16.01 7.52 -38.37
N ARG A 72 16.18 7.85 -37.09
CA ARG A 72 17.09 8.92 -36.68
C ARG A 72 18.52 8.44 -36.94
N ILE A 73 19.09 9.01 -37.99
CA ILE A 73 20.53 9.03 -38.30
C ILE A 73 21.25 9.62 -37.09
N VAL A 74 21.85 8.75 -36.27
CA VAL A 74 22.88 9.14 -35.29
C VAL A 74 24.19 9.29 -36.05
N LYS A 75 24.67 10.53 -36.13
CA LYS A 75 25.97 10.89 -36.69
C LYS A 75 27.09 10.21 -35.89
N PRO A 76 28.19 9.78 -36.51
CA PRO A 76 29.39 9.38 -35.79
C PRO A 76 29.96 10.61 -35.06
N PHE A 77 30.05 10.54 -33.74
CA PHE A 77 30.73 11.53 -32.91
C PHE A 77 32.23 11.25 -33.01
N GLU A 78 32.91 12.06 -33.82
CA GLU A 78 34.37 12.12 -33.88
C GLU A 78 34.92 12.73 -32.57
N GLY A 79 36.03 12.15 -32.13
CA GLY A 79 36.56 12.35 -30.79
C GLY A 79 37.18 13.71 -30.50
N GLY A 80 37.42 13.93 -29.21
CA GLY A 80 38.24 15.02 -28.71
C GLY A 80 38.38 14.96 -27.19
N GLY A 81 39.62 14.89 -26.71
CA GLY A 81 39.96 15.36 -25.36
C GLY A 81 40.33 14.31 -24.32
N SER A 82 41.42 13.57 -24.56
CA SER A 82 42.19 12.91 -23.50
C SER A 82 42.94 13.98 -22.68
N GLY A 83 42.31 14.45 -21.60
CA GLY A 83 42.94 15.25 -20.54
C GLY A 83 42.98 14.45 -19.23
N GLY A 84 44.01 13.64 -19.03
CA GLY A 84 44.21 12.84 -17.83
C GLY A 84 44.75 13.67 -16.68
N GLY A 85 43.94 13.82 -15.63
CA GLY A 85 44.39 14.16 -14.28
C GLY A 85 44.12 12.98 -13.33
N PRO A 86 45.06 12.59 -12.45
CA PRO A 86 44.87 11.51 -11.49
C PRO A 86 44.00 11.99 -10.31
N GLY A 87 42.73 12.28 -10.57
CA GLY A 87 41.72 12.39 -9.54
C GLY A 87 41.30 10.97 -9.15
N THR A 88 41.43 10.62 -7.87
CA THR A 88 40.86 9.40 -7.30
C THR A 88 39.34 9.45 -7.46
N LYS A 89 38.85 8.94 -8.60
CA LYS A 89 37.42 8.85 -8.90
C LYS A 89 36.83 7.86 -7.90
N LYS A 90 36.30 8.37 -6.77
CA LYS A 90 35.39 7.64 -5.90
C LYS A 90 34.31 7.07 -6.81
N ARG A 91 34.36 5.76 -7.03
CA ARG A 91 33.36 5.04 -7.81
C ARG A 91 32.03 5.34 -7.14
N ARG A 92 31.16 6.12 -7.81
CA ARG A 92 29.78 6.32 -7.34
C ARG A 92 29.21 4.91 -7.20
N LYS A 93 28.76 4.56 -5.99
CA LYS A 93 28.09 3.30 -5.76
C LYS A 93 26.90 3.28 -6.71
N VAL A 94 26.93 2.32 -7.64
CA VAL A 94 25.83 2.09 -8.57
C VAL A 94 24.71 1.58 -7.69
N ARG A 95 23.82 2.49 -7.28
CA ARG A 95 22.55 2.10 -6.68
C ARG A 95 21.71 1.57 -7.83
N HIS A 96 21.29 0.31 -7.75
CA HIS A 96 20.27 -0.19 -8.66
C HIS A 96 19.08 0.77 -8.56
N HIS A 97 18.69 1.36 -9.69
CA HIS A 97 17.48 2.18 -9.73
C HIS A 97 16.31 1.24 -9.51
N ARG A 98 15.82 1.19 -8.26
CA ARG A 98 14.50 0.63 -7.95
C ARG A 98 13.43 1.59 -8.44
N SER A 99 12.18 1.13 -8.35
CA SER A 99 11.00 1.89 -8.75
C SER A 99 10.86 3.21 -8.02
N HIS A 100 10.04 4.12 -8.56
CA HIS A 100 9.87 5.43 -7.96
C HIS A 100 9.20 5.33 -6.58
N LEU A 101 8.26 4.37 -6.45
CA LEU A 101 7.60 4.05 -5.19
C LEU A 101 8.61 3.68 -4.09
N ALA A 102 9.59 2.82 -4.40
CA ALA A 102 10.64 2.44 -3.45
C ALA A 102 11.41 3.67 -2.94
N ALA A 103 11.83 4.54 -3.85
CA ALA A 103 12.56 5.76 -3.49
C ALA A 103 11.73 6.74 -2.64
N LEU A 104 10.41 6.82 -2.89
CA LEU A 104 9.51 7.63 -2.07
C LEU A 104 9.33 7.03 -0.66
N LEU A 105 9.17 5.71 -0.55
CA LEU A 105 9.03 5.01 0.73
C LEU A 105 10.27 5.20 1.62
N GLU A 106 11.47 5.04 1.05
CA GLU A 106 12.73 5.30 1.76
C GLU A 106 12.82 6.74 2.25
N ARG A 107 12.51 7.71 1.39
CA ARG A 107 12.55 9.14 1.76
C ARG A 107 11.56 9.47 2.88
N CYS A 108 10.34 8.95 2.80
CA CYS A 108 9.33 9.20 3.83
C CYS A 108 9.78 8.61 5.16
N ARG A 109 10.38 7.42 5.17
CA ARG A 109 10.94 6.83 6.38
C ARG A 109 12.08 7.67 6.97
N GLU A 110 13.02 8.12 6.16
CA GLU A 110 14.12 8.99 6.61
C GLU A 110 13.57 10.30 7.22
N GLU A 111 12.50 10.87 6.66
CA GLU A 111 11.85 12.08 7.19
C GLU A 111 11.10 11.80 8.50
N GLY A 112 10.41 10.66 8.61
CA GLY A 112 9.74 10.23 9.83
C GLY A 112 10.73 10.08 11.00
N GLU A 113 11.82 9.33 10.77
CA GLU A 113 12.87 9.14 11.78
C GLU A 113 13.56 10.44 12.19
N ALA A 114 13.66 11.43 11.30
CA ALA A 114 14.20 12.74 11.63
C ALA A 114 13.27 13.53 12.55
N ARG A 115 11.94 13.45 12.33
CA ARG A 115 10.95 14.13 13.17
C ARG A 115 10.87 13.55 14.57
N ASP A 116 10.95 12.23 14.71
CA ASP A 116 10.88 11.57 16.02
C ASP A 116 12.05 11.98 16.92
N ARG A 117 13.26 12.14 16.35
CA ARG A 117 14.43 12.64 17.10
C ARG A 117 14.29 14.07 17.60
N ASP A 118 13.58 14.92 16.86
CA ASP A 118 13.35 16.31 17.24
C ASP A 118 12.18 16.46 18.23
N ASN A 119 11.21 15.54 18.19
CA ASN A 119 10.04 15.54 19.07
C ASN A 119 10.33 15.02 20.49
N ASP A 120 11.35 14.17 20.69
CA ASP A 120 11.81 13.71 22.01
C ASP A 120 12.24 14.87 22.95
N ALA A 121 12.44 16.07 22.40
CA ALA A 121 12.78 17.27 23.17
C ALA A 121 11.56 18.11 23.59
N LYS A 122 10.33 17.77 23.16
CA LYS A 122 9.11 18.52 23.46
C LYS A 122 7.99 17.59 23.86
N GLU A 123 7.87 17.33 25.17
CA GLU A 123 6.76 16.63 25.81
C GLU A 123 5.46 17.47 25.82
N ASP A 124 5.05 18.03 24.66
CA ASP A 124 3.80 18.76 24.55
C ASP A 124 2.64 17.76 24.33
N GLU A 125 1.82 17.61 25.37
CA GLU A 125 0.84 16.55 25.68
C GLU A 125 -0.34 16.34 24.69
N ASP A 126 -0.38 17.02 23.53
CA ASP A 126 -1.62 17.15 22.73
C ASP A 126 -1.50 16.80 21.22
N SER A 127 -0.42 16.16 20.78
CA SER A 127 -0.24 15.82 19.35
C SER A 127 -0.80 14.44 18.98
N ASN A 128 -2.10 14.21 19.17
CA ASN A 128 -2.79 13.04 18.58
C ASN A 128 -3.05 13.19 17.07
N THR A 129 -2.27 14.03 16.38
CA THR A 129 -2.31 14.13 14.93
C THR A 129 -1.60 12.92 14.34
N PRO A 130 -2.29 12.07 13.55
CA PRO A 130 -1.64 10.95 12.89
C PRO A 130 -0.52 11.51 12.01
N SER A 131 0.70 10.99 12.21
CA SER A 131 1.86 11.39 11.44
C SER A 131 1.55 11.12 9.96
N LEU A 132 1.42 12.16 9.14
CA LEU A 132 1.13 12.05 7.70
C LEU A 132 2.44 11.91 6.91
N VAL A 133 3.32 11.01 7.34
CA VAL A 133 4.68 10.86 6.80
C VAL A 133 4.63 10.32 5.38
N TYR A 134 3.72 9.39 5.12
CA TYR A 134 3.61 8.74 3.82
C TYR A 134 2.58 9.40 2.89
N ARG A 135 2.10 10.60 3.22
CA ARG A 135 1.20 11.37 2.34
C ARG A 135 1.72 11.49 0.89
N PRO A 136 3.02 11.77 0.62
CA PRO A 136 3.53 11.83 -0.75
C PRO A 136 3.38 10.50 -1.51
N VAL A 137 3.44 9.36 -0.82
CA VAL A 137 3.25 8.03 -1.40
C VAL A 137 1.81 7.84 -1.84
N SER A 138 0.85 8.18 -0.98
CA SER A 138 -0.58 8.12 -1.30
C SER A 138 -0.93 9.02 -2.49
N GLU A 139 -0.38 10.25 -2.53
CA GLU A 139 -0.57 11.17 -3.66
C GLU A 139 0.02 10.59 -4.95
N TYR A 140 1.21 9.98 -4.89
CA TYR A 140 1.80 9.31 -6.04
C TYR A 140 0.96 8.13 -6.54
N CYS A 141 0.55 7.22 -5.66
CA CYS A 141 -0.28 6.06 -6.01
C CYS A 141 -1.64 6.48 -6.61
N ALA A 142 -2.22 7.59 -6.16
CA ALA A 142 -3.45 8.13 -6.73
C ALA A 142 -3.31 8.60 -8.20
N THR A 143 -2.10 8.91 -8.65
CA THR A 143 -1.83 9.25 -10.07
C THR A 143 -1.66 8.02 -10.96
N LEU A 144 -1.47 6.85 -10.37
CA LEU A 144 -1.18 5.61 -11.11
C LEU A 144 -2.48 4.87 -11.45
N GLY A 145 -2.53 4.33 -12.66
CA GLY A 145 -3.54 3.35 -13.03
C GLY A 145 -3.29 1.99 -12.36
N PRO A 146 -4.31 1.12 -12.24
CA PRO A 146 -4.21 -0.16 -11.54
C PRO A 146 -3.01 -1.03 -11.99
N SER A 147 -2.76 -1.13 -13.30
CA SER A 147 -1.64 -1.90 -13.83
C SER A 147 -0.27 -1.30 -13.50
N ALA A 148 -0.17 0.03 -13.42
CA ALA A 148 1.08 0.69 -13.05
C ALA A 148 1.38 0.49 -11.56
N ILE A 149 0.35 0.45 -10.72
CA ILE A 149 0.49 0.11 -9.30
C ILE A 149 1.04 -1.31 -9.13
N ASP A 150 0.53 -2.28 -9.89
CA ASP A 150 1.03 -3.65 -9.81
C ASP A 150 2.52 -3.74 -10.16
N VAL A 151 2.96 -3.00 -11.18
CA VAL A 151 4.38 -2.93 -11.58
C VAL A 151 5.25 -2.25 -10.51
N GLU A 152 4.80 -1.11 -9.96
CA GLU A 152 5.51 -0.42 -8.90
C GLU A 152 5.58 -1.27 -7.62
N MET A 153 4.53 -2.04 -7.30
CA MET A 153 4.51 -2.94 -6.17
C MET A 153 5.37 -4.20 -6.39
N SER A 154 5.34 -4.81 -7.58
CA SER A 154 6.14 -6.01 -7.88
C SER A 154 7.63 -5.73 -7.86
N THR A 155 8.03 -4.50 -8.19
CA THR A 155 9.44 -4.07 -8.20
C THR A 155 9.99 -3.77 -6.80
N LEU A 156 9.15 -3.77 -5.76
CA LEU A 156 9.60 -3.62 -4.37
C LEU A 156 10.44 -4.82 -3.92
N CYS A 157 10.09 -6.04 -4.36
CA CYS A 157 10.82 -7.26 -4.05
C CYS A 157 10.72 -8.24 -5.23
N HIS A 158 11.87 -8.69 -5.76
CA HIS A 158 11.94 -9.61 -6.90
C HIS A 158 12.00 -11.09 -6.47
N GLY A 159 11.40 -11.42 -5.33
CA GLY A 159 11.40 -12.77 -4.75
C GLY A 159 12.64 -13.09 -3.91
N PRO A 160 13.00 -14.38 -3.75
CA PRO A 160 13.97 -14.84 -2.73
C PRO A 160 15.41 -14.38 -2.98
N HIS A 161 15.72 -13.94 -4.19
CA HIS A 161 17.05 -13.41 -4.54
C HIS A 161 17.29 -11.98 -4.03
N ASP A 162 16.23 -11.30 -3.60
CA ASP A 162 16.23 -9.88 -3.23
C ASP A 162 15.66 -9.65 -1.82
N LEU A 163 15.86 -10.60 -0.91
CA LEU A 163 15.28 -10.54 0.43
C LEU A 163 15.88 -9.42 1.28
N GLU A 164 17.20 -9.24 1.25
CA GLU A 164 17.86 -8.27 2.13
C GLU A 164 17.40 -6.83 1.88
N GLU A 165 17.34 -6.41 0.62
CA GLU A 165 16.88 -5.06 0.26
C GLU A 165 15.36 -5.01 0.08
N GLY A 166 14.75 -6.04 -0.51
CA GLY A 166 13.31 -6.09 -0.78
C GLY A 166 12.46 -6.13 0.48
N LEU A 167 12.87 -6.85 1.53
CA LEU A 167 12.12 -6.89 2.79
C LEU A 167 12.03 -5.52 3.45
N VAL A 168 13.08 -4.70 3.36
CA VAL A 168 13.06 -3.32 3.87
C VAL A 168 11.99 -2.51 3.15
N HIS A 169 11.86 -2.70 1.84
CA HIS A 169 10.90 -1.98 1.01
C HIS A 169 9.46 -2.45 1.26
N LEU A 170 9.25 -3.76 1.40
CA LEU A 170 7.97 -4.33 1.80
C LEU A 170 7.53 -3.84 3.18
N THR A 171 8.47 -3.76 4.13
CA THR A 171 8.20 -3.23 5.47
C THR A 171 7.77 -1.76 5.40
N ASN A 172 8.51 -0.93 4.65
CA ASN A 172 8.16 0.48 4.48
C ASN A 172 6.78 0.65 3.79
N CYS A 173 6.48 -0.19 2.81
CA CYS A 173 5.18 -0.21 2.13
C CYS A 173 4.04 -0.59 3.08
N ALA A 174 4.25 -1.60 3.93
CA ALA A 174 3.28 -2.02 4.95
C ALA A 174 3.01 -0.92 5.98
N LEU A 175 4.04 -0.19 6.41
CA LEU A 175 3.89 0.96 7.30
C LEU A 175 3.05 2.07 6.65
N TRP A 176 3.31 2.39 5.38
CA TRP A 176 2.49 3.32 4.61
C TRP A 176 1.04 2.87 4.53
N LEU A 177 0.77 1.60 4.20
CA LEU A 177 -0.59 1.07 4.11
C LEU A 177 -1.32 1.18 5.47
N ASN A 178 -0.62 0.93 6.57
CA ASN A 178 -1.17 1.09 7.92
C ASN A 178 -1.53 2.56 8.23
N GLU A 179 -0.63 3.49 7.91
CA GLU A 179 -0.90 4.93 8.02
C GLU A 179 -2.10 5.35 7.15
N ALA A 180 -2.16 4.85 5.91
CA ALA A 180 -3.24 5.15 4.98
C ALA A 180 -4.59 4.66 5.49
N VAL A 181 -4.66 3.46 6.08
CA VAL A 181 -5.87 2.93 6.73
C VAL A 181 -6.27 3.78 7.94
N GLY A 182 -5.29 4.20 8.74
CA GLY A 182 -5.49 5.07 9.90
C GLY A 182 -6.01 6.48 9.54
N SER A 183 -5.61 7.01 8.39
CA SER A 183 -6.00 8.35 7.91
C SER A 183 -7.49 8.51 7.60
N ARG A 184 -8.23 7.38 7.54
CA ARG A 184 -9.65 7.31 7.17
C ARG A 184 -10.01 7.93 5.81
N SER A 185 -9.02 8.08 4.93
CA SER A 185 -9.20 8.63 3.60
C SER A 185 -9.07 7.54 2.54
N SER A 186 -9.90 7.60 1.50
CA SER A 186 -9.80 6.73 0.32
C SER A 186 -9.79 5.22 0.60
N TYR A 187 -10.63 4.75 1.54
CA TYR A 187 -10.69 3.34 1.96
C TYR A 187 -10.81 2.33 0.81
N ASP A 188 -11.60 2.63 -0.22
CA ASP A 188 -11.76 1.74 -1.38
C ASP A 188 -10.44 1.56 -2.14
N ALA A 189 -9.69 2.65 -2.34
CA ALA A 189 -8.41 2.62 -3.02
C ALA A 189 -7.35 1.92 -2.16
N VAL A 190 -7.27 2.27 -0.87
CA VAL A 190 -6.32 1.67 0.08
C VAL A 190 -6.59 0.17 0.24
N GLY A 191 -7.85 -0.24 0.33
CA GLY A 191 -8.24 -1.65 0.37
C GLY A 191 -7.82 -2.42 -0.89
N ALA A 192 -7.99 -1.80 -2.07
CA ALA A 192 -7.50 -2.37 -3.33
C ALA A 192 -5.97 -2.48 -3.37
N TYR A 193 -5.24 -1.49 -2.85
CA TYR A 193 -3.77 -1.51 -2.75
C TYR A 193 -3.30 -2.61 -1.81
N LEU A 194 -3.92 -2.74 -0.64
CA LEU A 194 -3.60 -3.79 0.33
C LEU A 194 -3.83 -5.19 -0.27
N HIS A 195 -4.96 -5.40 -0.95
CA HIS A 195 -5.25 -6.68 -1.60
C HIS A 195 -4.20 -7.01 -2.67
N ARG A 196 -3.80 -6.04 -3.51
CA ARG A 196 -2.76 -6.23 -4.53
C ARG A 196 -1.39 -6.49 -3.92
N PHE A 197 -1.04 -5.76 -2.86
CA PHE A 197 0.20 -5.94 -2.13
C PHE A 197 0.33 -7.36 -1.56
N LEU A 198 -0.71 -7.84 -0.88
CA LEU A 198 -0.73 -9.19 -0.34
C LEU A 198 -0.73 -10.24 -1.45
N HIS A 199 -1.47 -10.02 -2.55
CA HIS A 199 -1.47 -10.95 -3.66
C HIS A 199 -0.07 -11.14 -4.29
N LEU A 200 0.73 -10.08 -4.38
CA LEU A 200 2.08 -10.13 -4.96
C LEU A 200 3.14 -10.68 -4.00
N HIS A 201 3.01 -10.38 -2.71
CA HIS A 201 4.10 -10.58 -1.74
C HIS A 201 3.77 -11.56 -0.61
N ALA A 202 2.57 -12.17 -0.59
CA ALA A 202 2.17 -13.10 0.47
C ALA A 202 3.16 -14.25 0.67
N ASP A 203 3.66 -14.87 -0.41
CA ASP A 203 4.59 -16.00 -0.31
C ASP A 203 5.92 -15.59 0.33
N VAL A 204 6.43 -14.41 -0.07
CA VAL A 204 7.67 -13.82 0.48
C VAL A 204 7.49 -13.45 1.96
N ILE A 205 6.35 -12.86 2.31
CA ILE A 205 6.04 -12.44 3.70
C ILE A 205 5.82 -13.66 4.59
N ALA A 206 5.14 -14.68 4.10
CA ALA A 206 4.87 -15.91 4.84
C ALA A 206 6.12 -16.79 5.00
N GLY A 207 7.20 -16.48 4.28
CA GLY A 207 8.40 -17.31 4.27
C GLY A 207 8.16 -18.70 3.71
N VAL A 208 7.12 -18.85 2.86
CA VAL A 208 6.87 -20.10 2.15
C VAL A 208 7.88 -20.14 1.02
N ASP A 209 9.07 -20.66 1.33
CA ASP A 209 10.03 -21.03 0.30
C ASP A 209 9.29 -21.94 -0.69
N ALA A 210 9.29 -21.56 -1.97
CA ALA A 210 8.77 -22.36 -3.07
C ALA A 210 9.65 -23.62 -3.31
N ALA A 211 10.03 -24.31 -2.24
CA ALA A 211 10.81 -25.53 -2.21
C ALA A 211 9.95 -26.79 -2.45
N GLU A 212 8.63 -26.64 -2.61
CA GLU A 212 7.74 -27.73 -3.02
C GLU A 212 7.05 -27.38 -4.35
N GLY A 213 7.68 -27.81 -5.45
CA GLY A 213 7.16 -27.72 -6.82
C GLY A 213 8.07 -28.39 -7.83
#